data_AF-A0AAV7QLM3-F1
#
_entry.id   AF-A0AAV7QLM3-F1
#
_cell.length_a   1.000
_cell.length_b   1.000
_cell.length_c   1.000
_cell.angle_alpha   90.00
_cell.angle_beta   90.00
_cell.angle_gamma   90.00
#
_symmetry.space_group_name_H-M   'P 1'
#
loop_
_entity.id
_entity.type
_entity.pdbx_description
1 polymer ?
#
loop_
_entity_poly.entity_id
_entity_poly.type
_entity_poly.pdbx_seq_one_letter_code
_entity_poly.pdbx_strand_id
1 'polypeptide(L)'
;MEHHYKWGIVRAGSTYTAFIDVEVDVGPLKHVGFLWNSDSINQFFLKLGGKTAVVQYGKDGKKSTFCGSETVRENILQTMIAC
;
A
#
# COMPACT_ATOMS: atom_id res chain seq x y z
N MET A 1 -0.90 10.69 -6.15
CA MET A 1 0.35 10.94 -5.38
C MET A 1 0.86 9.57 -4.97
N GLU A 2 2.11 9.25 -5.26
CA GLU A 2 2.74 7.95 -4.99
C GLU A 2 3.85 8.15 -3.96
N HIS A 3 3.91 7.28 -2.95
CA HIS A 3 4.96 7.33 -1.92
C HIS A 3 5.49 5.92 -1.68
N HIS A 4 6.81 5.79 -1.61
CA HIS A 4 7.47 4.50 -1.44
C HIS A 4 7.64 4.22 0.06
N TYR A 5 7.13 3.07 0.54
CA TYR A 5 7.16 2.73 1.96
C TYR A 5 8.14 1.58 2.30
N LYS A 6 8.58 0.79 1.32
CA LYS A 6 9.54 -0.31 1.50
C LYS A 6 10.37 -0.51 0.24
N TRP A 7 11.69 -0.62 0.42
CA TRP A 7 12.63 -1.10 -0.60
C TRP A 7 13.23 -2.45 -0.20
N GLY A 8 13.58 -3.28 -1.17
CA GLY A 8 14.16 -4.61 -0.99
C GLY A 8 13.13 -5.75 -0.92
N ILE A 9 13.47 -6.86 -0.26
CA ILE A 9 12.65 -8.07 -0.28
C ILE A 9 11.31 -7.85 0.45
N VAL A 10 10.21 -7.96 -0.29
CA VAL A 10 8.84 -7.97 0.21
C VAL A 10 8.37 -9.43 0.35
N ARG A 11 7.90 -9.80 1.54
CA ARG A 11 7.42 -11.16 1.84
C ARG A 11 5.92 -11.16 2.14
N ALA A 12 5.18 -12.09 1.54
CA ALA A 12 3.78 -12.29 1.86
C ALA A 12 3.59 -12.58 3.37
N GLY A 13 2.51 -12.05 3.95
CA GLY A 13 2.21 -12.17 5.39
C GLY A 13 3.02 -11.25 6.31
N SER A 14 3.96 -10.46 5.77
CA SER A 14 4.69 -9.45 6.54
C SER A 14 3.91 -8.13 6.64
N THR A 15 4.15 -7.38 7.71
CA THR A 15 3.63 -6.01 7.89
C THR A 15 4.78 -5.03 7.78
N TYR A 16 4.57 -3.95 7.04
CA TYR A 16 5.54 -2.86 6.86
C TYR A 16 4.87 -1.54 7.26
N THR A 17 5.62 -0.71 7.97
CA THR A 17 5.14 0.59 8.45
C THR A 17 6.12 1.67 8.01
N ALA A 18 5.59 2.78 7.51
CA ALA A 18 6.35 3.97 7.18
C ALA A 18 5.54 5.22 7.55
N PHE A 19 6.24 6.32 7.78
CA PHE A 19 5.66 7.64 7.88
C PHE A 19 5.93 8.38 6.57
N ILE A 20 4.93 9.07 6.06
CA ILE A 20 5.02 9.87 4.83
C ILE A 20 4.52 11.27 5.12
N ASP A 21 5.30 12.26 4.72
CA ASP A 21 4.85 13.64 4.70
C ASP A 21 4.13 13.88 3.36
N VAL A 22 2.86 14.25 3.46
CA VAL A 22 2.02 14.55 2.29
C VAL A 22 1.86 16.05 2.15
N GLU A 23 1.98 16.54 0.92
CA GLU A 23 1.90 17.97 0.61
C GLU A 23 0.45 18.52 0.68
N VAL A 24 -0.54 17.62 0.65
CA VAL A 24 -1.98 17.96 0.60
C VAL A 24 -2.76 17.13 1.62
N ASP A 25 -3.63 17.80 2.40
CA ASP A 25 -4.63 17.13 3.24
C ASP A 25 -5.76 16.59 2.35
N VAL A 26 -5.80 15.26 2.19
CA VAL A 26 -6.82 14.55 1.40
C VAL A 26 -8.11 14.29 2.18
N GLY A 27 -8.19 14.74 3.43
CA GLY A 27 -9.32 14.49 4.32
C GLY A 27 -9.52 12.99 4.62
N PRO A 28 -10.74 12.59 5.02
CA PRO A 28 -11.06 11.18 5.26
C PRO A 28 -10.93 10.34 3.98
N LEU A 29 -9.94 9.45 3.96
CA LEU A 29 -9.70 8.49 2.89
C LEU A 29 -10.86 7.50 2.75
N LYS A 30 -11.34 7.31 1.52
CA LYS A 30 -12.34 6.29 1.16
C LYS A 30 -11.74 4.99 0.62
N HIS A 31 -10.55 5.10 0.05
CA HIS A 31 -9.77 4.01 -0.51
C HIS A 31 -8.29 4.36 -0.47
N VAL A 32 -7.44 3.34 -0.57
CA VAL A 32 -5.99 3.48 -0.74
C VAL A 32 -5.52 2.61 -1.89
N GLY A 33 -4.36 2.95 -2.45
CA GLY A 33 -3.72 2.19 -3.51
C GLY A 33 -2.55 1.36 -2.98
N PHE A 34 -2.46 0.10 -3.39
CA PHE A 34 -1.26 -0.72 -3.24
C PHE A 34 -0.62 -0.92 -4.62
N LEU A 35 0.65 -0.53 -4.74
CA LEU A 35 1.45 -0.68 -5.94
C LEU A 35 2.80 -1.27 -5.56
N TRP A 36 3.32 -2.17 -6.38
CA TRP A 36 4.64 -2.75 -6.20
C TRP A 36 5.35 -2.86 -7.54
N ASN A 37 6.67 -2.71 -7.51
CA ASN A 37 7.55 -2.78 -8.67
C ASN A 37 8.76 -3.68 -8.32
N SER A 38 9.35 -4.30 -9.33
CA SER A 38 10.58 -5.08 -9.22
C SER A 38 11.57 -4.63 -10.31
N ASP A 39 12.82 -4.35 -9.92
CA ASP A 39 13.91 -4.09 -10.88
C ASP A 39 14.38 -5.37 -11.60
N SER A 40 13.93 -6.54 -11.14
CA SER A 40 14.39 -7.83 -11.65
C SER A 40 13.56 -8.28 -12.86
N ILE A 41 14.10 -8.07 -14.07
CA ILE A 41 13.51 -8.40 -15.40
C ILE A 41 12.96 -9.84 -15.53
N ASN A 42 13.30 -10.76 -14.62
CA ASN A 42 13.09 -12.20 -14.83
C ASN A 42 12.50 -12.97 -13.63
N GLN A 43 11.77 -12.31 -12.73
CA GLN A 43 11.16 -13.00 -11.58
C GLN A 43 9.66 -13.27 -11.76
N PHE A 44 9.34 -14.31 -12.55
CA PHE A 44 8.12 -15.11 -12.47
C PHE A 44 6.76 -14.38 -12.50
N PHE A 45 5.68 -15.13 -12.68
CA PHE A 45 4.30 -14.65 -12.61
C PHE A 45 3.87 -14.27 -11.18
N LEU A 46 4.75 -13.64 -10.39
CA LEU A 46 4.47 -13.29 -9.02
C LEU A 46 3.35 -12.24 -8.99
N LYS A 47 2.36 -12.48 -8.14
CA LYS A 47 1.35 -11.50 -7.81
C LYS A 47 1.46 -11.20 -6.33
N LEU A 48 1.53 -9.91 -5.99
CA LEU A 48 1.48 -9.42 -4.62
C LEU A 48 0.24 -8.55 -4.45
N GLY A 49 -0.27 -8.50 -3.23
CA GLY A 49 -1.40 -7.66 -2.90
C GLY A 49 -1.35 -7.19 -1.46
N GLY A 50 -1.94 -6.03 -1.22
CA GLY A 50 -2.21 -5.51 0.11
C GLY A 50 -3.44 -6.18 0.68
N LYS A 51 -3.28 -6.94 1.77
CA LYS A 51 -4.42 -7.54 2.48
C LYS A 51 -5.11 -6.52 3.39
N THR A 52 -4.30 -5.80 4.17
CA THR A 52 -4.77 -4.82 5.14
C THR A 52 -3.80 -3.64 5.17
N ALA A 53 -4.33 -2.43 5.10
CA ALA A 53 -3.58 -1.19 5.29
C ALA A 53 -4.24 -0.39 6.40
N VAL A 54 -3.45 0.09 7.35
CA VAL A 54 -3.91 0.97 8.43
C VAL A 54 -3.24 2.32 8.23
N VAL A 55 -4.04 3.34 7.92
CA VAL A 55 -3.58 4.71 7.81
C VAL A 55 -3.82 5.41 9.13
N GLN A 56 -2.79 6.03 9.69
CA GLN A 56 -2.90 6.91 10.85
C GLN A 56 -2.69 8.35 10.40
N TYR A 57 -3.65 9.23 10.67
CA TYR A 57 -3.52 10.66 10.37
C TYR A 57 -2.59 11.32 11.38
N GLY A 58 -1.56 12.04 10.91
CA GLY A 58 -0.60 12.70 11.78
C GLY A 58 -1.21 13.82 12.64
N LYS A 59 -2.27 14.47 12.13
CA LYS A 59 -2.93 15.61 12.79
C LYS A 59 -3.59 15.27 14.12
N ASP A 60 -4.32 14.16 14.18
CA ASP A 60 -5.17 13.79 15.31
C ASP A 60 -5.00 12.34 15.79
N GLY A 61 -4.13 11.56 15.14
CA GLY A 61 -3.88 10.16 15.47
C GLY A 61 -5.01 9.21 15.09
N LYS A 62 -6.06 9.68 14.41
CA LYS A 62 -7.17 8.83 13.96
C LYS A 62 -6.64 7.74 13.03
N LYS A 63 -7.21 6.54 13.12
CA LYS A 63 -6.87 5.40 12.26
C LYS A 63 -8.01 5.06 11.32
N SER A 64 -7.67 4.64 10.11
CA SER A 64 -8.59 4.08 9.14
C SER A 64 -8.00 2.82 8.55
N THR A 65 -8.82 1.77 8.47
CA THR A 65 -8.41 0.48 7.96
C THR A 65 -8.97 0.28 6.56
N PHE A 66 -8.17 -0.36 5.71
CA PHE A 66 -8.53 -0.67 4.33
C PHE A 66 -8.16 -2.13 4.06
N CYS A 67 -9.04 -2.83 3.34
CA CYS A 67 -8.90 -4.23 3.01
C CYS A 67 -8.79 -4.42 1.50
N GLY A 68 -7.98 -5.40 1.08
CA GLY A 68 -7.89 -5.87 -0.29
C GLY A 68 -7.94 -7.40 -0.35
N SER A 69 -8.65 -7.94 -1.34
CA SER A 69 -8.73 -9.39 -1.61
C SER A 69 -7.81 -9.83 -2.75
N GLU A 70 -7.47 -8.89 -3.64
CA GLU A 70 -6.77 -9.20 -4.88
C GLU A 70 -5.26 -9.32 -4.70
N THR A 71 -4.64 -10.04 -5.63
CA THR A 71 -3.20 -9.97 -5.88
C THR A 71 -3.00 -9.50 -7.31
N VAL A 72 -2.07 -8.56 -7.49
CA VAL A 72 -1.83 -7.89 -8.77
C VAL A 72 -0.40 -8.12 -9.23
N ARG A 73 -0.19 -8.05 -10.55
CA ARG A 73 1.16 -8.06 -11.13
C ARG A 73 1.89 -6.77 -10.75
N GLU A 74 3.20 -6.76 -10.94
CA GLU A 74 4.00 -5.54 -10.81
C GLU A 74 3.41 -4.40 -11.66
N ASN A 75 3.57 -3.18 -11.18
CA ASN A 75 3.09 -1.95 -11.83
C ASN A 75 1.57 -1.89 -12.07
N ILE A 76 0.79 -2.81 -11.50
CA ILE A 76 -0.68 -2.76 -11.52
C ILE A 76 -1.17 -2.26 -10.16
N LEU A 77 -1.93 -1.17 -10.17
CA LEU A 77 -2.50 -0.59 -8.96
C LEU A 77 -3.66 -1.46 -8.45
N GLN A 78 -3.54 -1.93 -7.21
CA GLN A 78 -4.64 -2.51 -6.47
C GLN A 78 -5.35 -1.42 -5.64
N THR A 79 -6.65 -1.24 -5.84
CA THR A 79 -7.47 -0.41 -4.96
C THR A 79 -7.93 -1.21 -3.74
N MET A 80 -7.67 -0.70 -2.54
CA MET A 80 -8.15 -1.24 -1.27
C MET A 80 -9.22 -0.31 -0.69
N ILE A 81 -10.33 -0.87 -0.22
CA ILE A 81 -11.50 -0.12 0.26
C ILE A 81 -11.61 -0.18 1.78
N ALA A 82 -12.33 0.78 2.36
CA ALA A 82 -12.54 0.82 3.81
C ALA A 82 -13.19 -0.46 4.36
N CYS A 83 -12.66 -0.92 5.49
CA CYS A 83 -13.12 -1.98 6.37
C CYS A 83 -12.68 -1.61 7.81
#